data_AF-A0A2G2DBB9-F1
#
_entry.id   AF-A0A2G2DBB9-F1
#
_cell.length_a   1.000
_cell.length_b   1.000
_cell.length_c   1.000
_cell.angle_alpha   90.00
_cell.angle_beta   90.00
_cell.angle_gamma   90.00
#
_symmetry.space_group_name_H-M   'P 1'
#
loop_
_entity.id
_entity.type
_entity.pdbx_description
1 polymer ?
#
loop_
_entity_poly.entity_id
_entity_poly.type
_entity_poly.pdbx_seq_one_letter_code
_entity_poly.pdbx_strand_id
1 'polypeptide(L)' 'MRTNIEIDDELVAELMKLTGRKTKRQVVDDALRDQLLRRRAGQAILKLQGTVEWEGDPDALRTGR' A
#
# COMPACT_ATOMS: atom_id res chain seq x y z
N MET A 1 -20.11 9.76 -6.56
CA MET A 1 -20.95 9.32 -5.42
C MET A 1 -20.67 10.23 -4.24
N ARG A 2 -21.69 10.70 -3.53
CA ARG A 2 -21.52 11.46 -2.29
C ARG A 2 -21.75 10.50 -1.13
N THR A 3 -20.76 10.35 -0.27
CA THR A 3 -20.81 9.48 0.91
C THR A 3 -20.45 10.33 2.12
N ASN A 4 -21.22 10.21 3.19
CA ASN A 4 -20.88 10.81 4.48
C ASN A 4 -20.31 9.70 5.36
N ILE A 5 -19.04 9.83 5.73
CA ILE A 5 -18.32 8.93 6.62
C ILE A 5 -17.55 9.77 7.62
N GLU A 6 -17.45 9.27 8.83
CA GLU A 6 -16.61 9.85 9.87
C GLU A 6 -15.17 9.40 9.64
N ILE A 7 -14.25 10.36 9.59
CA ILE A 7 -12.82 10.14 9.39
C ILE A 7 -12.09 11.01 10.40
N ASP A 8 -11.00 10.50 10.95
CA ASP A 8 -10.10 11.26 11.81
C ASP A 8 -9.54 12.48 11.06
N ASP A 9 -9.81 13.67 11.59
CA ASP A 9 -9.40 14.94 11.02
C ASP A 9 -7.90 15.21 11.17
N GLU A 10 -7.26 14.69 12.22
CA GLU A 10 -5.82 14.81 12.43
C GLU A 10 -5.08 14.00 11.37
N LEU A 11 -5.54 12.77 11.10
CA LEU A 11 -5.00 11.90 10.07
C LEU A 11 -5.07 12.56 8.68
N VAL A 12 -6.23 13.16 8.35
CA VAL A 12 -6.40 13.85 7.06
C VAL A 12 -5.51 15.09 7.01
N ALA A 13 -5.38 15.84 8.11
CA ALA A 13 -4.53 17.03 8.16
C ALA A 13 -3.04 16.68 8.00
N GLU A 14 -2.57 15.60 8.60
CA GLU A 14 -1.20 15.11 8.43
C GLU A 14 -0.94 14.70 6.98
N LEU A 15 -1.85 13.92 6.39
CA LEU A 15 -1.74 13.55 4.98
C LEU A 15 -1.79 14.78 4.04
N MET A 16 -2.61 15.79 4.33
CA MET A 16 -2.61 17.05 3.56
C MET A 16 -1.26 17.75 3.61
N LYS A 17 -0.63 17.82 4.78
CA LYS A 17 0.71 18.41 4.95
C LYS A 17 1.77 17.62 4.18
N LEU A 18 1.73 16.29 4.24
CA LEU A 18 2.68 15.41 3.54
C LEU A 18 2.53 15.45 2.02
N THR A 19 1.29 15.46 1.53
CA THR A 19 0.99 15.35 0.09
C THR A 19 0.83 16.71 -0.61
N GLY A 20 0.75 17.81 0.15
CA GLY A 20 0.49 19.15 -0.38
C GLY A 20 -0.91 19.33 -0.96
N ARG A 21 -1.87 18.45 -0.63
CA ARG A 21 -3.23 18.50 -1.16
C ARG A 21 -4.05 19.60 -0.50
N LYS A 22 -4.88 20.27 -1.30
CA LYS A 22 -5.67 21.44 -0.88
C LYS A 22 -7.00 21.08 -0.23
N THR A 23 -7.50 19.86 -0.44
CA THR A 23 -8.82 19.46 0.04
C THR A 23 -8.81 18.06 0.65
N LYS A 24 -9.63 17.86 1.70
CA LYS A 24 -9.87 16.53 2.29
C LYS A 24 -10.30 15.51 1.22
N ARG A 25 -11.11 15.93 0.24
CA ARG A 25 -11.55 15.06 -0.87
C ARG A 25 -10.39 14.52 -1.71
N GLN A 26 -9.40 15.36 -2.03
CA GLN A 26 -8.23 14.92 -2.82
C GLN A 26 -7.40 13.89 -2.06
N VAL A 27 -7.19 14.12 -0.76
CA VAL A 27 -6.44 13.20 0.11
C VAL A 27 -7.13 11.84 0.15
N VAL A 28 -8.45 11.83 0.33
CA VAL A 28 -9.23 10.59 0.36
C VAL A 28 -9.20 9.88 -1.00
N ASP A 29 -9.29 10.61 -2.11
CA ASP A 29 -9.20 10.01 -3.46
C ASP A 29 -7.83 9.35 -3.70
N ASP A 30 -6.75 10.05 -3.34
CA ASP A 30 -5.39 9.53 -3.46
C ASP A 30 -5.17 8.30 -2.57
N ALA A 31 -5.59 8.37 -1.31
CA ALA A 31 -5.47 7.26 -0.36
C ALA A 31 -6.20 5.99 -0.85
N LEU A 32 -7.38 6.14 -1.46
CA LEU A 32 -8.13 5.02 -2.03
C LEU A 32 -7.43 4.43 -3.26
N ARG A 33 -6.85 5.26 -4.13
CA ARG A 33 -6.07 4.81 -5.29
C ARG A 33 -4.82 4.05 -4.85
N ASP A 34 -4.09 4.60 -3.90
CA ASP A 34 -2.87 3.98 -3.36
C ASP A 34 -3.19 2.63 -2.70
N GLN A 35 -4.29 2.56 -1.94
CA GLN A 35 -4.74 1.32 -1.33
C GLN A 35 -5.06 0.26 -2.40
N LEU A 36 -5.74 0.65 -3.48
CA LEU A 36 -6.04 -0.27 -4.59
C LEU A 36 -4.76 -0.77 -5.27
N LEU A 37 -3.80 0.13 -5.54
CA LEU A 37 -2.52 -0.22 -6.15
C LEU A 37 -1.74 -1.21 -5.29
N ARG A 38 -1.63 -0.95 -3.98
CA ARG A 38 -0.96 -1.86 -3.03
C ARG A 38 -1.60 -3.24 -3.00
N ARG A 39 -2.94 -3.31 -2.98
CA ARG A 39 -3.68 -4.59 -3.01
C ARG A 39 -3.43 -5.35 -4.32
N ARG A 40 -3.45 -4.67 -5.46
CA ARG A 40 -3.17 -5.28 -6.77
C ARG A 40 -1.73 -5.79 -6.86
N ALA A 41 -0.76 -5.00 -6.41
CA ALA A 41 0.64 -5.41 -6.39
C ALA A 41 0.85 -6.65 -5.52
N GLY A 42 0.28 -6.68 -4.31
CA GLY A 42 0.34 -7.85 -3.43
C GLY A 42 -0.28 -9.10 -4.07
N GLN A 43 -1.45 -8.96 -4.70
CA GLN A 43 -2.07 -10.07 -5.42
C GLN A 43 -1.24 -10.54 -6.62
N ALA A 44 -0.59 -9.64 -7.34
CA ALA A 44 0.29 -9.99 -8.45
C ALA A 44 1.50 -10.80 -7.97
N ILE A 45 2.11 -10.42 -6.84
CA ILE A 45 3.21 -11.18 -6.23
C ILE A 45 2.73 -12.57 -5.80
N LEU A 46 1.56 -12.67 -5.14
CA LEU A 46 1.01 -13.96 -4.72
C LEU A 46 0.74 -14.90 -5.91
N LYS A 47 0.39 -14.36 -7.09
CA LYS A 47 0.23 -15.16 -8.31
C LYS A 47 1.54 -15.75 -8.83
N LEU A 48 2.70 -15.20 -8.45
CA LEU A 48 4.00 -15.74 -8.81
C LEU A 48 4.38 -16.97 -7.97
N GLN A 49 3.65 -17.25 -6.89
CA GLN A 49 3.91 -18.39 -6.02
C GLN A 49 3.85 -19.71 -6.82
N GLY A 50 4.96 -20.44 -6.84
CA GLY A 50 5.07 -21.71 -7.56
C GLY A 50 5.23 -21.58 -9.08
N THR A 51 5.22 -20.36 -9.64
CA THR A 51 5.49 -20.13 -11.06
C THR A 51 6.91 -19.63 -11.32
N VAL A 52 7.60 -19.14 -10.29
CA VAL A 52 8.98 -18.67 -10.36
C VAL A 52 9.90 -19.66 -9.66
N GLU A 53 11.02 -20.00 -10.28
CA GLU A 53 12.07 -20.78 -9.64
C GLU A 53 12.89 -19.87 -8.71
N TRP A 54 13.20 -20.38 -7.53
CA TRP A 54 14.02 -19.68 -6.56
C TRP A 54 15.50 -20.00 -6.83
N GLU A 55 16.26 -18.98 -7.20
CA GLU A 55 17.72 -19.09 -7.33
C GLU A 55 18.39 -18.63 -6.03
N GLY A 56 18.76 -19.59 -5.19
CA GLY A 56 19.53 -19.33 -3.97
C GLY A 56 19.63 -20.56 -3.08
N ASP A 57 20.75 -20.70 -2.37
CA ASP A 57 20.97 -21.78 -1.40
C ASP A 57 20.39 -21.36 -0.02
N PRO A 58 19.28 -21.99 0.44
CA PRO A 58 18.66 -21.65 1.71
C PRO A 58 19.55 -21.98 2.92
N ASP A 59 20.46 -22.93 2.79
CA ASP A 59 21.31 -23.38 3.88
C ASP A 59 22.47 -22.40 4.07
N ALA A 60 23.09 -21.93 2.98
CA ALA A 60 24.10 -20.86 3.02
C ALA A 60 23.58 -19.57 3.67
N LEU A 61 22.30 -19.24 3.50
CA LEU A 61 21.68 -18.06 4.11
C LEU A 61 21.41 -18.20 5.62
N ARG A 62 21.40 -19.42 6.15
CA ARG A 62 21.08 -19.72 7.56
C ARG A 62 22.31 -19.87 8.44
N THR A 63 23.49 -20.08 7.87
CA THR A 63 24.76 -20.35 8.59
C THR A 63 25.31 -19.16 9.39
N GLY A 64 24.69 -17.97 9.28
CA GLY A 64 25.08 -16.76 10.03
C GLY A 64 24.36 -16.54 11.36
N ARG A 65 23.75 -17.58 11.96
CA ARG A 65 23.04 -17.50 13.27
C ARG A 65 23.83 -18.16 14.40
#